data_AF-A0A958E0S0-F1
#
_entry.id   AF-A0A958E0S0-F1
#
_cell.length_a   1.000
_cell.length_b   1.000
_cell.length_c   1.000
_cell.angle_alpha   90.00
_cell.angle_beta   90.00
_cell.angle_gamma   90.00
#
_symmetry.space_group_name_H-M   'P 1'
#
loop_
_entity.id
_entity.type
_entity.pdbx_description
1 polymer ?
#
loop_
_entity_poly.entity_id
_entity_poly.type
_entity_poly.pdbx_seq_one_letter_code
_entity_poly.pdbx_strand_id
1 'polypeptide(L)'
;MAAKGSIILKLLIVVCALALWQVISLPGKIWSEEQHLEKTSRDNMNSIYEAQMYYYGKTKRFMPEDSLEYLVDFIKSDSALNQRQKIGRLTHVLNDSVNRILDVPTIRAMIPISSSLREISGDLEFNTRYFERHDNIMEHKAKVVENLNKITASAEFPNFSKLRNYIDSLSTLQERMNEYKLQNVAQMAQRYVDSMVVYLPKIEMDRVQSYWSGQYSLINDMVKDIKKTDIMQVSSVADRLKKFIDRINTAMSELATLNRQQDVNTLQKYKSGVGKVYNTFLEPDNFLTTENNGIMQLNEIDSILVKLDKSNFYDPDVFDGEQKYLVSYEEGSSNLTVESPNLLDNFQNELKSASQPLMNIPFVQYIDQIHNSLDSTIKVMDDAKNEYRLSRYSTDILLGIKEVSAEMKDLGNIKFYRYVTNFKNFVDKVNNEKRLSVMKPVIEDILNPMDTLAARIKTKDVSDLVERMNYFDTKTKQLDSLIQNNNKIPARVKRDVPSFSASFQNVYSIIEEMKSSFNAADADQMVASAKEIEKALLETLNGQNETVHYVFSKSHENHGYIENGQKSWEAE
;
A
#
# COMPACT_ATOMS: atom_id res chain seq x y z
N MET A 1 -16.58 -69.26 -13.67
CA MET A 1 -17.70 -68.30 -13.79
C MET A 1 -17.32 -67.05 -13.02
N ALA A 2 -16.85 -66.02 -13.72
CA ALA A 2 -16.50 -64.74 -13.10
C ALA A 2 -17.79 -64.04 -12.66
N ALA A 3 -17.92 -63.78 -11.36
CA ALA A 3 -19.05 -63.05 -10.81
C ALA A 3 -19.16 -61.68 -11.50
N LYS A 4 -20.30 -61.43 -12.16
CA LYS A 4 -20.63 -60.13 -12.75
C LYS A 4 -20.57 -59.08 -11.62
N GLY A 5 -19.50 -58.29 -11.61
CA GLY A 5 -19.32 -57.23 -10.63
C GLY A 5 -20.54 -56.32 -10.60
N SER A 6 -21.13 -56.15 -9.41
CA SER A 6 -22.32 -55.35 -9.18
C SER A 6 -22.13 -53.94 -9.76
N ILE A 7 -22.98 -53.57 -10.72
CA ILE A 7 -23.00 -52.26 -11.36
C ILE A 7 -23.17 -51.15 -10.31
N ILE A 8 -23.93 -51.44 -9.26
CA ILE A 8 -24.17 -50.55 -8.11
C ILE A 8 -22.85 -50.23 -7.40
N LEU A 9 -21.98 -51.23 -7.20
CA LEU A 9 -20.70 -51.04 -6.51
C LEU A 9 -19.73 -50.17 -7.33
N LYS A 10 -19.73 -50.34 -8.66
CA LYS A 10 -18.93 -49.50 -9.57
C LYS A 10 -19.41 -48.05 -9.57
N LEU A 11 -20.73 -47.84 -9.61
CA LEU A 11 -21.32 -46.50 -9.48
C LEU A 11 -20.96 -45.86 -8.15
N LEU A 12 -21.04 -46.60 -7.05
CA LEU A 12 -20.73 -46.11 -5.71
C LEU A 12 -19.24 -45.73 -5.59
N ILE A 13 -18.32 -46.52 -6.12
CA ILE A 13 -16.89 -46.19 -6.17
C ILE A 13 -16.65 -44.89 -6.95
N VAL A 14 -17.29 -44.71 -8.11
CA VAL A 14 -17.16 -43.48 -8.91
C VAL A 14 -17.70 -42.26 -8.16
N VAL A 15 -18.86 -42.39 -7.50
CA VAL A 15 -19.44 -41.31 -6.68
C VAL A 15 -18.53 -40.97 -5.49
N CYS A 16 -17.99 -41.95 -4.77
CA CYS A 16 -17.05 -41.72 -3.68
C CYS A 16 -15.74 -41.07 -4.16
N ALA A 17 -15.22 -41.49 -5.33
CA ALA A 17 -14.03 -40.87 -5.92
C ALA A 17 -14.26 -39.41 -6.32
N LEU A 18 -15.45 -39.10 -6.88
CA LEU A 18 -15.84 -37.72 -7.21
C LEU A 18 -16.01 -36.87 -5.95
N ALA A 19 -16.65 -37.41 -4.91
CA ALA A 19 -16.81 -36.71 -3.63
C ALA A 19 -15.45 -36.43 -2.98
N LEU A 20 -14.54 -37.41 -2.98
CA LEU A 20 -13.19 -37.25 -2.44
C LEU A 20 -12.37 -36.22 -3.23
N TRP A 21 -12.50 -36.21 -4.56
CA TRP A 21 -11.86 -35.19 -5.41
C TRP A 21 -12.41 -33.78 -5.13
N GLN A 22 -13.73 -33.64 -4.94
CA GLN A 22 -14.34 -32.37 -4.55
C GLN A 22 -13.87 -31.90 -3.18
N VAL A 23 -13.81 -32.79 -2.18
CA VAL A 23 -13.36 -32.45 -0.81
C VAL A 23 -11.91 -31.98 -0.78
N ILE A 24 -11.05 -32.50 -1.66
CA ILE A 24 -9.65 -32.08 -1.73
C ILE A 24 -9.49 -30.77 -2.53
N SER A 25 -10.23 -30.59 -3.62
CA SER A 25 -10.02 -29.46 -4.54
C SER A 25 -10.78 -28.19 -4.19
N LEU A 26 -11.95 -28.30 -3.55
CA LEU A 26 -12.79 -27.14 -3.21
C LEU A 26 -12.14 -26.21 -2.17
N PRO A 27 -11.57 -26.69 -1.05
CA PRO A 27 -10.92 -25.80 -0.08
C PRO A 27 -9.80 -24.96 -0.69
N GLY A 28 -8.99 -25.55 -1.56
CA GLY A 28 -7.92 -24.82 -2.25
C GLY A 28 -8.45 -23.74 -3.21
N LYS A 29 -9.60 -23.97 -3.83
CA LYS A 29 -10.26 -22.96 -4.67
C LYS A 29 -10.84 -21.82 -3.84
N ILE A 30 -11.52 -22.14 -2.74
CA ILE A 30 -12.10 -21.16 -1.82
C ILE A 30 -10.99 -20.25 -1.28
N TRP A 31 -9.90 -20.83 -0.78
CA TRP A 31 -8.77 -20.04 -0.27
C TRP A 31 -8.13 -19.16 -1.36
N SER A 32 -7.98 -19.67 -2.58
CA SER A 32 -7.47 -18.85 -3.69
C SER A 32 -8.41 -17.71 -4.08
N GLU A 33 -9.71 -17.90 -3.92
CA GLU A 33 -10.73 -16.88 -4.15
C GLU A 33 -10.69 -15.82 -3.05
N GLU A 34 -10.62 -16.21 -1.78
CA GLU A 34 -10.47 -15.30 -0.63
C GLU A 34 -9.22 -14.42 -0.78
N GLN A 35 -8.07 -15.00 -1.08
CA GLN A 35 -6.83 -14.24 -1.34
C GLN A 35 -6.96 -13.29 -2.54
N HIS A 36 -7.70 -13.71 -3.57
CA HIS A 36 -7.93 -12.86 -4.73
C HIS A 36 -8.82 -11.67 -4.36
N LEU A 37 -9.89 -11.89 -3.60
CA LEU A 37 -10.82 -10.87 -3.15
C LEU A 37 -10.14 -9.87 -2.22
N GLU A 38 -9.39 -10.34 -1.21
CA GLU A 38 -8.62 -9.50 -0.29
C GLU A 38 -7.66 -8.59 -1.07
N LYS A 39 -6.89 -9.18 -1.99
CA LYS A 39 -5.95 -8.44 -2.82
C LYS A 39 -6.66 -7.41 -3.70
N THR A 40 -7.72 -7.81 -4.40
CA THR A 40 -8.47 -6.90 -5.26
C THR A 40 -9.12 -5.78 -4.46
N SER A 41 -9.63 -6.07 -3.25
CA SER A 41 -10.24 -5.06 -2.40
C SER A 41 -9.24 -4.01 -1.92
N ARG A 42 -8.05 -4.46 -1.48
CA ARG A 42 -6.96 -3.55 -1.10
C ARG A 42 -6.39 -2.76 -2.30
N ASP A 43 -6.26 -3.40 -3.46
CA ASP A 43 -5.84 -2.74 -4.70
C ASP A 43 -6.87 -1.68 -5.14
N ASN A 44 -8.17 -1.95 -4.97
CA ASN A 44 -9.26 -1.02 -5.24
C ASN A 44 -9.19 0.20 -4.28
N MET A 45 -9.10 -0.02 -2.98
CA MET A 45 -8.93 1.07 -2.00
C MET A 45 -7.72 1.95 -2.30
N ASN A 46 -6.58 1.34 -2.62
CA ASN A 46 -5.37 2.06 -2.99
C ASN A 46 -5.58 2.87 -4.29
N SER A 47 -6.30 2.30 -5.26
CA SER A 47 -6.62 2.98 -6.52
C SER A 47 -7.52 4.20 -6.31
N ILE A 48 -8.54 4.08 -5.45
CA ILE A 48 -9.42 5.20 -5.09
C ILE A 48 -8.65 6.28 -4.34
N TYR A 49 -7.82 5.89 -3.37
CA TYR A 49 -7.00 6.81 -2.59
C TYR A 49 -6.07 7.63 -3.49
N GLU A 50 -5.29 6.97 -4.35
CA GLU A 50 -4.39 7.64 -5.29
C GLU A 50 -5.14 8.51 -6.30
N ALA A 51 -6.31 8.08 -6.77
CA ALA A 51 -7.16 8.87 -7.66
C ALA A 51 -7.66 10.16 -7.00
N GLN A 52 -8.10 10.08 -5.74
CA GLN A 52 -8.53 11.24 -4.96
C GLN A 52 -7.37 12.19 -4.66
N MET A 53 -6.21 11.67 -4.28
CA MET A 53 -5.00 12.48 -4.06
C MET A 53 -4.51 13.16 -5.33
N TYR A 54 -4.58 12.46 -6.46
CA TYR A 54 -4.28 13.03 -7.77
C TYR A 54 -5.23 14.18 -8.13
N TYR A 55 -6.54 13.98 -7.93
CA TYR A 55 -7.56 15.01 -8.14
C TYR A 55 -7.35 16.22 -7.22
N TYR A 56 -7.15 15.99 -5.91
CA TYR A 56 -6.85 17.04 -4.94
C TYR A 56 -5.58 17.83 -5.30
N GLY A 57 -4.55 17.15 -5.81
CA GLY A 57 -3.33 17.80 -6.30
C GLY A 57 -3.60 18.88 -7.34
N LYS A 58 -4.60 18.65 -8.22
CA LYS A 58 -5.01 19.54 -9.32
C LYS A 58 -6.07 20.57 -8.92
N THR A 59 -7.04 20.20 -8.10
CA THR A 59 -8.25 21.02 -7.82
C THR A 59 -8.28 21.62 -6.42
N LYS A 60 -7.42 21.14 -5.51
CA LYS A 60 -7.44 21.46 -4.07
C LYS A 60 -8.76 21.10 -3.37
N ARG A 61 -9.49 20.13 -3.91
CA ARG A 61 -10.74 19.59 -3.36
C ARG A 61 -10.79 18.09 -3.60
N PHE A 62 -11.45 17.34 -2.71
CA PHE A 62 -11.77 15.93 -2.94
C PHE A 62 -13.10 15.79 -3.66
N MET A 63 -13.29 14.65 -4.33
CA MET A 63 -14.56 14.28 -4.93
C MET A 63 -15.47 13.67 -3.86
N PRO A 64 -16.74 14.08 -3.76
CA PRO A 64 -17.71 13.43 -2.87
C PRO A 64 -17.93 11.95 -3.26
N GLU A 65 -18.31 11.13 -2.27
CA GLU A 65 -18.54 9.68 -2.42
C GLU A 65 -19.57 9.35 -3.54
N ASP A 66 -20.65 10.12 -3.63
CA ASP A 66 -21.70 9.93 -4.67
C ASP A 66 -21.21 10.22 -6.10
N SER A 67 -20.02 10.80 -6.24
CA SER A 67 -19.47 11.31 -7.50
C SER A 67 -18.11 10.70 -7.86
N LEU A 68 -17.67 9.64 -7.17
CA LEU A 68 -16.37 9.01 -7.41
C LEU A 68 -16.16 8.57 -8.86
N GLU A 69 -17.22 8.15 -9.56
CA GLU A 69 -17.12 7.73 -10.97
C GLU A 69 -16.60 8.84 -11.90
N TYR A 70 -16.78 10.13 -11.56
CA TYR A 70 -16.22 11.24 -12.32
C TYR A 70 -14.69 11.29 -12.26
N LEU A 71 -14.05 10.65 -11.27
CA LEU A 71 -12.59 10.53 -11.20
C LEU A 71 -12.04 9.77 -12.40
N VAL A 72 -12.77 8.75 -12.88
CA VAL A 72 -12.36 7.97 -14.06
C VAL A 72 -12.31 8.87 -15.30
N ASP A 73 -13.35 9.66 -15.52
CA ASP A 73 -13.42 10.57 -16.67
C ASP A 73 -12.39 11.71 -16.55
N PHE A 74 -12.18 12.23 -15.34
CA PHE A 74 -11.14 13.22 -15.06
C PHE A 74 -9.74 12.68 -15.40
N ILE A 75 -9.39 11.49 -14.90
CA ILE A 75 -8.09 10.84 -15.14
C ILE A 75 -7.92 10.53 -16.62
N LYS A 76 -8.96 9.98 -17.28
CA LYS A 76 -8.93 9.70 -18.73
C LYS A 76 -8.85 10.96 -19.59
N SER A 77 -9.23 12.12 -19.06
CA SER A 77 -9.09 13.40 -19.76
C SER A 77 -7.72 14.05 -19.59
N ASP A 78 -6.86 13.58 -18.67
CA ASP A 78 -5.53 14.16 -18.46
C ASP A 78 -4.60 13.82 -19.63
N SER A 79 -4.27 14.84 -20.42
CA SER A 79 -3.46 14.71 -21.62
C SER A 79 -2.03 14.27 -21.34
N ALA A 80 -1.46 14.65 -20.18
CA ALA A 80 -0.08 14.29 -19.82
C ALA A 80 0.02 12.82 -19.41
N LEU A 81 -0.95 12.31 -18.63
CA LEU A 81 -1.03 10.89 -18.27
C LEU A 81 -1.27 10.03 -19.52
N ASN A 82 -2.23 10.41 -20.36
CA ASN A 82 -2.51 9.73 -21.62
C ASN A 82 -1.28 9.70 -22.55
N GLN A 83 -0.50 10.78 -22.59
CA GLN A 83 0.74 10.82 -23.35
C GLN A 83 1.78 9.83 -22.79
N ARG A 84 1.98 9.78 -21.47
CA ARG A 84 2.90 8.81 -20.83
C ARG A 84 2.46 7.36 -21.07
N GLN A 85 1.18 7.06 -20.90
CA GLN A 85 0.61 5.74 -21.20
C GLN A 85 0.83 5.35 -22.67
N LYS A 86 0.59 6.29 -23.59
CA LYS A 86 0.80 6.07 -25.03
C LYS A 86 2.27 5.79 -25.34
N ILE A 87 3.21 6.53 -24.76
CA ILE A 87 4.65 6.26 -24.88
C ILE A 87 4.97 4.87 -24.36
N GLY A 88 4.48 4.50 -23.16
CA GLY A 88 4.71 3.17 -22.58
C GLY A 88 4.22 2.04 -23.48
N ARG A 89 2.99 2.14 -23.99
CA ARG A 89 2.42 1.17 -24.93
C ARG A 89 3.27 1.04 -26.20
N LEU A 90 3.67 2.16 -26.80
CA LEU A 90 4.49 2.16 -28.02
C LEU A 90 5.90 1.61 -27.76
N THR A 91 6.46 1.86 -26.57
CA THR A 91 7.73 1.28 -26.11
C THR A 91 7.62 -0.23 -26.04
N HIS A 92 6.56 -0.78 -25.42
CA HIS A 92 6.34 -2.24 -25.37
C HIS A 92 6.17 -2.86 -26.76
N VAL A 93 5.42 -2.23 -27.66
CA VAL A 93 5.26 -2.72 -29.04
C VAL A 93 6.60 -2.81 -29.77
N LEU A 94 7.48 -1.82 -29.58
CA LEU A 94 8.83 -1.85 -30.14
C LEU A 94 9.70 -2.91 -29.46
N ASN A 95 9.69 -2.98 -28.13
CA ASN A 95 10.43 -3.95 -27.35
C ASN A 95 10.07 -5.39 -27.75
N ASP A 96 8.79 -5.71 -27.88
CA ASP A 96 8.31 -7.02 -28.34
C ASP A 96 8.79 -7.34 -29.75
N SER A 97 8.83 -6.34 -30.63
CA SER A 97 9.34 -6.50 -32.00
C SER A 97 10.84 -6.78 -32.01
N VAL A 98 11.61 -6.11 -31.15
CA VAL A 98 13.06 -6.35 -30.97
C VAL A 98 13.32 -7.72 -30.32
N ASN A 99 12.57 -8.11 -29.29
CA ASN A 99 12.70 -9.41 -28.64
C ASN A 99 12.47 -10.56 -29.61
N ARG A 100 11.44 -10.47 -30.47
CA ARG A 100 11.21 -11.47 -31.52
C ARG A 100 12.41 -11.67 -32.45
N ILE A 101 13.19 -10.62 -32.71
CA ILE A 101 14.42 -10.72 -33.50
C ILE A 101 15.51 -11.42 -32.71
N LEU A 102 15.72 -11.04 -31.45
CA LEU A 102 16.71 -11.64 -30.57
C LEU A 102 16.41 -13.12 -30.28
N ASP A 103 15.13 -13.51 -30.34
CA ASP A 103 14.64 -14.88 -30.15
C ASP A 103 14.80 -15.78 -31.38
N VAL A 104 15.20 -15.25 -32.55
CA VAL A 104 15.48 -16.07 -33.73
C VAL A 104 16.61 -17.06 -33.38
N PRO A 105 16.48 -18.38 -33.66
CA PRO A 105 17.40 -19.40 -33.15
C PRO A 105 18.88 -19.08 -33.38
N THR A 106 19.26 -18.69 -34.60
CA THR A 106 20.67 -18.37 -34.93
C THR A 106 21.14 -17.11 -34.19
N ILE A 107 20.27 -16.11 -34.00
CA ILE A 107 20.59 -14.88 -33.24
C ILE A 107 20.76 -15.20 -31.75
N ARG A 108 19.79 -15.93 -31.18
CA ARG A 108 19.80 -16.37 -29.78
C ARG A 108 21.03 -17.19 -29.44
N ALA A 109 21.49 -18.07 -30.34
CA ALA A 109 22.72 -18.84 -30.16
C ALA A 109 23.98 -17.95 -30.20
N MET A 110 23.97 -16.81 -30.90
CA MET A 110 25.13 -15.90 -30.95
C MET A 110 25.26 -14.99 -29.72
N ILE A 111 24.17 -14.73 -28.99
CA ILE A 111 24.20 -13.88 -27.78
C ILE A 111 25.13 -14.45 -26.68
N PRO A 112 25.04 -15.74 -26.31
CA PRO A 112 25.99 -16.38 -25.40
C PRO A 112 27.44 -16.30 -25.86
N ILE A 113 27.68 -16.37 -27.18
CA ILE A 113 29.04 -16.26 -27.73
C ILE A 113 29.59 -14.86 -27.43
N SER A 114 28.85 -13.82 -27.76
CA SER A 114 29.35 -12.45 -27.57
C SER A 114 29.50 -12.06 -26.11
N SER A 115 28.50 -12.37 -25.28
CA SER A 115 28.56 -12.10 -23.84
C SER A 115 29.75 -12.81 -23.20
N SER A 116 29.98 -14.10 -23.47
CA SER A 116 31.09 -14.83 -22.87
C SER A 116 32.46 -14.45 -23.41
N LEU A 117 32.59 -13.98 -24.65
CA LEU A 117 33.85 -13.37 -25.13
C LEU A 117 34.21 -12.12 -24.32
N ARG A 118 33.24 -11.25 -24.03
CA ARG A 118 33.43 -10.07 -23.17
C ARG A 118 33.74 -10.46 -21.73
N GLU A 119 33.02 -11.44 -21.18
CA GLU A 119 33.25 -11.95 -19.82
C GLU A 119 34.66 -12.53 -19.67
N ILE A 120 35.16 -13.31 -20.65
CA ILE A 120 36.53 -13.84 -20.61
C ILE A 120 37.56 -12.70 -20.61
N SER A 121 37.44 -11.73 -21.52
CA SER A 121 38.39 -10.60 -21.58
C SER A 121 38.39 -9.81 -20.26
N GLY A 122 37.20 -9.48 -19.75
CA GLY A 122 37.07 -8.75 -18.49
C GLY A 122 37.60 -9.51 -17.28
N ASP A 123 37.34 -10.83 -17.20
CA ASP A 123 37.81 -11.66 -16.09
C ASP A 123 39.34 -11.84 -16.12
N LEU A 124 39.92 -11.94 -17.32
CA LEU A 124 41.38 -11.99 -17.50
C LEU A 124 42.07 -10.66 -17.13
N GLU A 125 41.45 -9.53 -17.45
CA GLU A 125 41.95 -8.21 -17.06
C GLU A 125 41.83 -7.98 -15.55
N PHE A 126 40.68 -8.29 -14.96
CA PHE A 126 40.43 -8.12 -13.53
C PHE A 126 41.40 -8.94 -12.66
N ASN A 127 41.77 -10.14 -13.10
CA ASN A 127 42.64 -11.04 -12.33
C ASN A 127 44.14 -10.88 -12.63
N THR A 128 44.55 -9.86 -13.41
CA THR A 128 45.95 -9.63 -13.81
C THR A 128 46.93 -9.67 -12.63
N ARG A 129 46.59 -9.04 -11.50
CA ARG A 129 47.43 -9.00 -10.29
C ARG A 129 47.81 -10.38 -9.74
N TYR A 130 46.97 -11.39 -9.97
CA TYR A 130 47.23 -12.76 -9.53
C TYR A 130 48.11 -13.50 -10.54
N PHE A 131 47.98 -13.16 -11.82
CA PHE A 131 48.75 -13.76 -12.91
C PHE A 131 50.20 -13.27 -12.93
N GLU A 132 50.47 -12.03 -12.52
CA GLU A 132 51.82 -11.41 -12.53
C GLU A 132 52.90 -12.22 -11.78
N ARG A 133 52.52 -13.11 -10.87
CA ARG A 133 53.44 -14.00 -10.15
C ARG A 133 53.84 -15.26 -10.93
N HIS A 134 53.21 -15.50 -12.08
CA HIS A 134 53.30 -16.72 -12.88
C HIS A 134 53.47 -16.36 -14.35
N ASP A 135 54.72 -16.24 -14.82
CA ASP A 135 55.07 -15.79 -16.18
C ASP A 135 54.35 -16.59 -17.28
N ASN A 136 54.21 -17.90 -17.11
CA ASN A 136 53.50 -18.77 -18.04
C ASN A 136 52.01 -18.43 -18.16
N ILE A 137 51.35 -18.04 -17.05
CA ILE A 137 49.94 -17.64 -17.05
C ILE A 137 49.78 -16.25 -17.68
N MET A 138 50.74 -15.34 -17.46
CA MET A 138 50.76 -14.04 -18.13
C MET A 138 50.94 -14.15 -19.64
N GLU A 139 51.82 -15.05 -20.10
CA GLU A 139 51.98 -15.34 -21.53
C GLU A 139 50.69 -15.93 -22.14
N HIS A 140 50.07 -16.88 -21.45
CA HIS A 140 48.77 -17.44 -21.86
C HIS A 140 47.69 -16.37 -21.94
N LYS A 141 47.58 -15.51 -20.92
CA LYS A 141 46.64 -14.38 -20.92
C LYS A 141 46.84 -13.51 -22.16
N ALA A 142 48.07 -13.08 -22.43
CA ALA A 142 48.38 -12.20 -23.55
C ALA A 142 47.96 -12.82 -24.89
N LYS A 143 48.29 -14.11 -25.11
CA LYS A 143 47.88 -14.86 -26.31
C LYS A 143 46.37 -15.01 -26.42
N VAL A 144 45.68 -15.31 -25.32
CA VAL A 144 44.22 -15.44 -25.30
C VAL A 144 43.56 -14.10 -25.63
N VAL A 145 43.95 -13.01 -24.97
CA VAL A 145 43.38 -11.67 -25.23
C VAL A 145 43.62 -11.23 -26.68
N GLU A 146 44.83 -11.42 -27.21
CA GLU A 146 45.15 -11.14 -28.61
C GLU A 146 44.24 -11.91 -29.58
N ASN A 147 44.02 -13.20 -29.32
CA ASN A 147 43.19 -14.05 -30.16
C ASN A 147 41.68 -13.76 -30.03
N LEU A 148 41.19 -13.46 -28.83
CA LEU A 148 39.80 -13.05 -28.65
C LEU A 148 39.51 -11.75 -29.39
N ASN A 149 40.46 -10.81 -29.45
CA ASN A 149 40.37 -9.61 -30.27
C ASN A 149 40.37 -9.90 -31.77
N LYS A 150 41.00 -10.99 -32.23
CA LYS A 150 40.86 -11.41 -33.63
C LYS A 150 39.43 -11.87 -33.92
N ILE A 151 38.75 -12.54 -32.99
CA ILE A 151 37.36 -12.97 -33.21
C ILE A 151 36.38 -11.78 -33.39
N THR A 152 36.69 -10.63 -32.79
CA THR A 152 35.85 -9.42 -32.83
C THR A 152 35.99 -8.63 -34.13
N ALA A 153 37.12 -8.75 -34.84
CA ALA A 153 37.46 -7.95 -36.02
C ALA A 153 38.22 -8.76 -37.11
N SER A 154 37.93 -10.06 -37.25
CA SER A 154 38.69 -10.95 -38.13
C SER A 154 38.48 -10.65 -39.61
N ALA A 155 39.58 -10.65 -40.36
CA ALA A 155 39.53 -10.68 -41.83
C ALA A 155 39.19 -12.09 -42.37
N GLU A 156 39.32 -13.14 -41.57
CA GLU A 156 39.11 -14.54 -42.00
C GLU A 156 37.63 -14.95 -42.00
N PHE A 157 36.84 -14.35 -41.11
CA PHE A 157 35.41 -14.57 -40.93
C PHE A 157 34.63 -13.24 -40.73
N PRO A 158 34.73 -12.31 -41.70
CA PRO A 158 34.21 -10.96 -41.57
C PRO A 158 32.69 -10.91 -41.41
N ASN A 159 31.95 -11.85 -42.00
CA ASN A 159 30.49 -11.85 -41.90
C ASN A 159 30.03 -12.27 -40.50
N PHE A 160 30.71 -13.23 -39.87
CA PHE A 160 30.45 -13.61 -38.48
C PHE A 160 30.70 -12.45 -37.51
N SER A 161 31.86 -11.79 -37.60
CA SER A 161 32.20 -10.67 -36.71
C SER A 161 31.22 -9.50 -36.88
N LYS A 162 30.84 -9.16 -38.12
CA LYS A 162 29.83 -8.13 -38.38
C LYS A 162 28.47 -8.49 -37.81
N LEU A 163 27.98 -9.70 -38.10
CA LEU A 163 26.70 -10.17 -37.59
C LEU A 163 26.64 -10.08 -36.07
N ARG A 164 27.67 -10.58 -35.37
CA ARG A 164 27.78 -10.48 -33.91
C ARG A 164 27.67 -9.04 -33.42
N ASN A 165 28.41 -8.11 -34.02
CA ASN A 165 28.39 -6.70 -33.61
C ASN A 165 26.99 -6.07 -33.77
N TYR A 166 26.24 -6.43 -34.82
CA TYR A 166 24.85 -5.97 -34.96
C TYR A 166 23.91 -6.59 -33.93
N ILE A 167 24.11 -7.85 -33.54
CA ILE A 167 23.34 -8.51 -32.48
C ILE A 167 23.59 -7.82 -31.14
N ASP A 168 24.86 -7.55 -30.82
CA ASP A 168 25.23 -6.83 -29.61
C ASP A 168 24.63 -5.42 -29.57
N SER A 169 24.68 -4.72 -30.70
CA SER A 169 24.09 -3.38 -30.83
C SER A 169 22.58 -3.42 -30.62
N LEU A 170 21.90 -4.44 -31.15
CA LEU A 170 20.46 -4.61 -30.96
C LEU A 170 20.09 -4.99 -29.53
N SER A 171 20.86 -5.87 -28.88
CA SER A 171 20.66 -6.23 -27.46
C SER A 171 20.87 -5.02 -26.56
N THR A 172 21.92 -4.24 -26.80
CA THR A 172 22.20 -3.01 -26.03
C THR A 172 21.09 -1.97 -26.24
N LEU A 173 20.58 -1.86 -27.47
CA LEU A 173 19.47 -0.97 -27.79
C LEU A 173 18.17 -1.38 -27.09
N GLN A 174 17.91 -2.68 -26.94
CA GLN A 174 16.77 -3.21 -26.21
C GLN A 174 16.84 -2.88 -24.72
N GLU A 175 18.00 -3.07 -24.09
CA GLU A 175 18.24 -2.75 -22.67
C GLU A 175 18.10 -1.23 -22.38
N ARG A 176 18.51 -0.39 -23.34
CA ARG A 176 18.59 1.08 -23.17
C ARG A 176 17.51 1.83 -23.94
N MET A 177 16.39 1.17 -24.26
CA MET A 177 15.32 1.76 -25.07
C MET A 177 14.71 3.04 -24.44
N ASN A 178 14.76 3.14 -23.12
CA ASN A 178 14.30 4.30 -22.35
C ASN A 178 15.26 5.50 -22.39
N GLU A 179 16.47 5.36 -22.93
CA GLU A 179 17.45 6.44 -23.02
C GLU A 179 17.37 7.23 -24.34
N TYR A 180 16.62 6.71 -25.31
CA TYR A 180 16.54 7.25 -26.65
C TYR A 180 15.09 7.50 -27.08
N LYS A 181 14.93 8.43 -28.03
CA LYS A 181 13.66 8.65 -28.72
C LYS A 181 13.19 7.37 -29.41
N LEU A 182 11.92 7.02 -29.26
CA LEU A 182 11.36 5.78 -29.84
C LEU A 182 11.54 5.69 -31.35
N GLN A 183 11.44 6.81 -32.08
CA GLN A 183 11.71 6.86 -33.53
C GLN A 183 13.15 6.44 -33.85
N ASN A 184 14.13 6.92 -33.09
CA ASN A 184 15.54 6.58 -33.27
C ASN A 184 15.78 5.11 -32.96
N VAL A 185 15.19 4.59 -31.87
CA VAL A 185 15.31 3.17 -31.51
C VAL A 185 14.73 2.28 -32.63
N ALA A 186 13.52 2.58 -33.11
CA ALA A 186 12.90 1.81 -34.17
C ALA A 186 13.72 1.84 -35.46
N GLN A 187 14.26 3.01 -35.84
CA GLN A 187 15.12 3.16 -37.01
C GLN A 187 16.45 2.38 -36.86
N MET A 188 17.09 2.46 -35.68
CA MET A 188 18.33 1.72 -35.41
C MET A 188 18.09 0.21 -35.43
N ALA A 189 17.03 -0.27 -34.77
CA ALA A 189 16.63 -1.67 -34.78
C ALA A 189 16.41 -2.17 -36.22
N GLN A 190 15.69 -1.40 -37.05
CA GLN A 190 15.50 -1.72 -38.46
C GLN A 190 16.83 -1.84 -39.21
N ARG A 191 17.76 -0.89 -39.04
CA ARG A 191 19.09 -0.93 -39.67
C ARG A 191 19.93 -2.13 -39.23
N TYR A 192 19.84 -2.51 -37.96
CA TYR A 192 20.54 -3.68 -37.43
C TYR A 192 19.99 -4.97 -38.03
N VAL A 193 18.66 -5.13 -38.08
CA VAL A 193 18.03 -6.31 -38.70
C VAL A 193 18.33 -6.37 -40.19
N ASP A 194 18.31 -5.23 -40.89
CA ASP A 194 18.69 -5.15 -42.30
C ASP A 194 20.10 -5.73 -42.53
N SER A 195 21.03 -5.35 -41.67
CA SER A 195 22.40 -5.85 -41.72
C SER A 195 22.47 -7.34 -41.37
N MET A 196 21.73 -7.80 -40.35
CA MET A 196 21.66 -9.21 -39.98
C MET A 196 21.18 -10.08 -41.14
N VAL A 197 20.13 -9.67 -41.86
CA VAL A 197 19.62 -10.38 -43.05
C VAL A 197 20.69 -10.50 -44.15
N VAL A 198 21.55 -9.50 -44.31
CA VAL A 198 22.62 -9.50 -45.31
C VAL A 198 23.77 -10.42 -44.94
N TYR A 199 24.16 -10.46 -43.66
CA TYR A 199 25.36 -11.16 -43.19
C TYR A 199 25.10 -12.61 -42.76
N LEU A 200 23.92 -12.90 -42.20
CA LEU A 200 23.53 -14.24 -41.72
C LEU A 200 23.74 -15.38 -42.73
N PRO A 201 23.33 -15.27 -44.02
CA PRO A 201 23.51 -16.37 -44.95
C PRO A 201 24.97 -16.60 -45.36
N LYS A 202 25.88 -15.66 -45.05
CA LYS A 202 27.27 -15.63 -45.52
C LYS A 202 28.29 -15.96 -44.44
N ILE A 203 27.83 -16.34 -43.25
CA ILE A 203 28.74 -16.62 -42.14
C ILE A 203 29.67 -17.80 -42.45
N GLU A 204 30.96 -17.61 -42.17
CA GLU A 204 32.01 -18.57 -42.49
C GLU A 204 32.14 -19.66 -41.40
N MET A 205 31.05 -20.40 -41.12
CA MET A 205 30.95 -21.28 -39.95
C MET A 205 32.10 -22.27 -39.79
N ASP A 206 32.51 -22.95 -40.86
CA ASP A 206 33.58 -23.94 -40.80
C ASP A 206 34.90 -23.32 -40.32
N ARG A 207 35.20 -22.09 -40.79
CA ARG A 207 36.39 -21.34 -40.39
C ARG A 207 36.27 -20.86 -38.95
N VAL A 208 35.11 -20.34 -38.57
CA VAL A 208 34.83 -19.88 -37.20
C VAL A 208 34.96 -21.04 -36.20
N GLN A 209 34.42 -22.21 -36.53
CA GLN A 209 34.49 -23.40 -35.68
C GLN A 209 35.91 -23.94 -35.57
N SER A 210 36.65 -24.00 -36.67
CA SER A 210 38.07 -24.38 -36.66
C SER A 210 38.89 -23.43 -35.80
N TYR A 211 38.67 -22.12 -35.94
CA TYR A 211 39.33 -21.09 -35.14
C TYR A 211 38.99 -21.24 -33.65
N TRP A 212 37.70 -21.36 -33.33
CA TRP A 212 37.23 -21.50 -31.96
C TRP A 212 37.75 -22.78 -31.29
N SER A 213 37.83 -23.90 -32.00
CA SER A 213 38.38 -25.14 -31.44
C SER A 213 39.83 -24.97 -30.96
N GLY A 214 40.64 -24.20 -31.71
CA GLY A 214 41.99 -23.82 -31.28
C GLY A 214 41.99 -22.93 -30.03
N GLN A 215 41.10 -21.92 -29.99
CA GLN A 215 40.97 -21.04 -28.82
C GLN A 215 40.45 -21.76 -27.58
N TYR A 216 39.52 -22.69 -27.75
CA TYR A 216 39.00 -23.53 -26.68
C TYR A 216 40.12 -24.33 -26.03
N SER A 217 40.98 -24.98 -26.81
CA SER A 217 42.14 -25.72 -26.28
C SER A 217 43.08 -24.80 -25.51
N LEU A 218 43.43 -23.64 -26.09
CA LEU A 218 44.33 -22.66 -25.48
C LEU A 218 43.81 -22.17 -24.12
N ILE A 219 42.55 -21.77 -24.05
CA ILE A 219 41.94 -21.27 -22.81
C ILE A 219 41.77 -22.41 -21.80
N ASN A 220 41.41 -23.61 -22.25
CA ASN A 220 41.27 -24.77 -21.37
C ASN A 220 42.62 -25.21 -20.77
N ASP A 221 43.72 -25.07 -21.51
CA ASP A 221 45.06 -25.33 -20.98
C ASP A 221 45.49 -24.25 -19.97
N MET A 222 45.18 -22.98 -20.24
CA MET A 222 45.33 -21.91 -19.25
C MET A 222 44.53 -22.19 -17.97
N VAL A 223 43.29 -22.66 -18.08
CA VAL A 223 42.46 -23.07 -16.92
C VAL A 223 43.15 -24.17 -16.12
N LYS A 224 43.70 -25.21 -16.77
CA LYS A 224 44.43 -26.28 -16.08
C LYS A 224 45.67 -25.75 -15.37
N ASP A 225 46.38 -24.79 -15.97
CA ASP A 225 47.58 -24.22 -15.39
C ASP A 225 47.28 -23.30 -14.20
N ILE A 226 46.22 -22.48 -14.26
CA ILE A 226 45.74 -21.70 -13.11
C ILE A 226 45.36 -22.65 -11.95
N LYS A 227 44.74 -23.80 -12.24
CA LYS A 227 44.39 -24.80 -11.20
C LYS A 227 45.58 -25.49 -10.55
N LYS A 228 46.80 -25.32 -11.07
CA LYS A 228 48.04 -25.83 -10.46
C LYS A 228 48.76 -24.79 -9.61
N THR A 229 48.29 -23.55 -9.57
CA THR A 229 48.94 -22.45 -8.83
C THR A 229 48.14 -22.04 -7.60
N ASP A 230 48.72 -21.16 -6.78
CA ASP A 230 48.07 -20.56 -5.61
C ASP A 230 46.86 -19.68 -5.96
N ILE A 231 46.72 -19.29 -7.23
CA ILE A 231 45.60 -18.47 -7.73
C ILE A 231 44.25 -19.14 -7.43
N MET A 232 44.16 -20.47 -7.51
CA MET A 232 42.92 -21.20 -7.24
C MET A 232 42.41 -21.01 -5.79
N GLN A 233 43.29 -20.64 -4.86
CA GLN A 233 42.94 -20.42 -3.46
C GLN A 233 42.37 -19.01 -3.22
N VAL A 234 42.64 -18.07 -4.14
CA VAL A 234 42.33 -16.65 -3.99
C VAL A 234 41.38 -16.11 -5.07
N SER A 235 41.09 -16.89 -6.11
CA SER A 235 40.15 -16.53 -7.18
C SER A 235 39.54 -17.76 -7.85
N SER A 236 38.24 -17.68 -8.18
CA SER A 236 37.52 -18.68 -8.98
C SER A 236 37.62 -18.45 -10.50
N VAL A 237 38.60 -17.65 -10.95
CA VAL A 237 38.80 -17.31 -12.37
C VAL A 237 38.93 -18.55 -13.27
N ALA A 238 39.59 -19.61 -12.82
CA ALA A 238 39.70 -20.85 -13.61
C ALA A 238 38.33 -21.49 -13.88
N ASP A 239 37.44 -21.54 -12.89
CA ASP A 239 36.11 -22.13 -13.04
C ASP A 239 35.18 -21.22 -13.85
N ARG A 240 35.29 -19.90 -13.70
CA ARG A 240 34.53 -18.94 -14.52
C ARG A 240 34.95 -19.00 -15.99
N LEU A 241 36.26 -18.98 -16.28
CA LEU A 241 36.79 -19.16 -17.64
C LEU A 241 36.31 -20.47 -18.26
N LYS A 242 36.35 -21.57 -17.52
CA LYS A 242 35.84 -22.87 -17.97
C LYS A 242 34.36 -22.80 -18.35
N LYS A 243 33.53 -22.22 -17.48
CA LYS A 243 32.10 -22.01 -17.73
C LYS A 243 31.86 -21.17 -18.99
N PHE A 244 32.61 -20.10 -19.19
CA PHE A 244 32.46 -19.22 -20.35
C PHE A 244 32.84 -19.91 -21.66
N ILE A 245 33.96 -20.63 -21.72
CA ILE A 245 34.36 -21.35 -22.94
C ILE A 245 33.42 -22.52 -23.26
N ASP A 246 32.89 -23.21 -22.25
CA ASP A 246 31.93 -24.30 -22.46
C ASP A 246 30.58 -23.76 -22.96
N ARG A 247 30.17 -22.57 -22.48
CA ARG A 247 28.99 -21.86 -23.00
C ARG A 247 29.17 -21.47 -24.47
N ILE A 248 30.32 -20.90 -24.85
CA ILE A 248 30.62 -20.57 -26.24
C ILE A 248 30.64 -21.84 -27.10
N ASN A 249 31.27 -22.93 -26.62
CA ASN A 249 31.36 -24.18 -27.37
C ASN A 249 29.99 -24.83 -27.61
N THR A 250 29.11 -24.78 -26.61
CA THR A 250 27.71 -25.25 -26.72
C THR A 250 26.97 -24.42 -27.76
N ALA A 251 27.06 -23.10 -27.66
CA ALA A 251 26.42 -22.18 -28.60
C ALA A 251 26.93 -22.32 -30.04
N MET A 252 28.24 -22.52 -30.24
CA MET A 252 28.83 -22.79 -31.55
C MET A 252 28.31 -24.11 -32.15
N SER A 253 28.17 -25.14 -31.32
CA SER A 253 27.64 -26.45 -31.73
C SER A 253 26.18 -26.34 -32.14
N GLU A 254 25.37 -25.61 -31.37
CA GLU A 254 23.98 -25.28 -31.75
C GLU A 254 23.95 -24.54 -33.09
N LEU A 255 24.74 -23.46 -33.22
CA LEU A 255 24.81 -22.62 -34.41
C LEU A 255 25.13 -23.39 -35.70
N ALA A 256 25.97 -24.44 -35.59
CA ALA A 256 26.33 -25.30 -36.71
C ALA A 256 25.17 -26.17 -37.22
N THR A 257 24.20 -26.50 -36.36
CA THR A 257 23.06 -27.39 -36.68
C THR A 257 21.80 -26.65 -37.15
N LEU A 258 21.74 -25.33 -36.97
CA LEU A 258 20.55 -24.53 -37.26
C LEU A 258 20.34 -24.29 -38.76
N ASN A 259 19.06 -24.24 -39.16
CA ASN A 259 18.66 -23.91 -40.54
C ASN A 259 18.73 -22.38 -40.76
N ARG A 260 19.90 -21.91 -41.19
CA ARG A 260 20.14 -20.48 -41.43
C ARG A 260 19.20 -19.88 -42.47
N GLN A 261 18.78 -20.62 -43.49
CA GLN A 261 17.89 -20.08 -44.53
C GLN A 261 16.49 -19.82 -43.96
N GLN A 262 15.99 -20.71 -43.10
CA GLN A 262 14.73 -20.51 -42.38
C GLN A 262 14.82 -19.30 -41.44
N ASP A 263 15.93 -19.11 -40.75
CA ASP A 263 16.14 -17.98 -39.86
C ASP A 263 16.28 -16.66 -40.63
N VAL A 264 16.90 -16.65 -41.82
CA VAL A 264 16.89 -15.49 -42.73
C VAL A 264 15.46 -15.12 -43.12
N ASN A 265 14.63 -16.09 -43.50
CA ASN A 265 13.22 -15.85 -43.85
C ASN A 265 12.44 -15.29 -42.65
N THR A 266 12.72 -15.79 -41.44
CA THR A 266 12.12 -15.31 -40.19
C THR A 266 12.55 -13.87 -39.87
N LEU A 267 13.84 -13.56 -40.03
CA LEU A 267 14.36 -12.19 -39.87
C LEU A 267 13.78 -11.23 -40.89
N GLN A 268 13.57 -11.65 -42.14
CA GLN A 268 12.90 -10.82 -43.14
C GLN A 268 11.46 -10.49 -42.75
N LYS A 269 10.73 -11.45 -42.15
CA LYS A 269 9.40 -11.20 -41.58
C LYS A 269 9.48 -10.19 -40.44
N TYR A 270 10.39 -10.37 -39.48
CA TYR A 270 10.51 -9.45 -38.33
C TYR A 270 11.05 -8.08 -38.69
N LYS A 271 11.92 -7.98 -39.70
CA LYS A 271 12.31 -6.72 -40.36
C LYS A 271 11.09 -5.94 -40.81
N SER A 272 10.17 -6.60 -41.52
CA SER A 272 8.92 -5.95 -41.95
C SER A 272 8.06 -5.52 -40.76
N GLY A 273 8.08 -6.27 -39.65
CA GLY A 273 7.41 -5.93 -38.40
C GLY A 273 7.95 -4.65 -37.78
N VAL A 274 9.27 -4.56 -37.57
CA VAL A 274 9.91 -3.34 -37.04
C VAL A 274 9.72 -2.16 -37.98
N GLY A 275 9.79 -2.36 -39.30
CA GLY A 275 9.49 -1.31 -40.28
C GLY A 275 8.05 -0.78 -40.18
N LYS A 276 7.08 -1.65 -39.91
CA LYS A 276 5.70 -1.23 -39.62
C LYS A 276 5.61 -0.40 -38.34
N VAL A 277 6.28 -0.83 -37.26
CA VAL A 277 6.34 -0.07 -36.00
C VAL A 277 6.93 1.32 -36.23
N TYR A 278 8.05 1.41 -36.96
CA TYR A 278 8.66 2.69 -37.32
C TYR A 278 7.69 3.58 -38.12
N ASN A 279 7.01 3.03 -39.14
CA ASN A 279 6.04 3.80 -39.91
C ASN A 279 4.86 4.27 -39.05
N THR A 280 4.36 3.43 -38.13
CA THR A 280 3.34 3.83 -37.15
C THR A 280 3.80 4.98 -36.27
N PHE A 281 5.08 5.03 -35.91
CA PHE A 281 5.63 6.14 -35.12
C PHE A 281 5.68 7.45 -35.91
N LEU A 282 5.82 7.38 -37.24
CA LEU A 282 5.82 8.55 -38.12
C LEU A 282 4.42 9.07 -38.47
N GLU A 283 3.36 8.34 -38.13
CA GLU A 283 1.98 8.80 -38.33
C GLU A 283 1.72 10.09 -37.52
N PRO A 284 0.91 11.04 -38.04
CA PRO A 284 0.67 12.33 -37.37
C PRO A 284 0.26 12.20 -35.90
N ASP A 285 -0.56 11.20 -35.58
CA ASP A 285 -1.05 10.96 -34.22
C ASP A 285 0.04 10.49 -33.25
N ASN A 286 1.14 9.92 -33.74
CA ASN A 286 2.21 9.32 -32.93
C ASN A 286 3.54 10.08 -33.01
N PHE A 287 3.71 10.95 -34.02
CA PHE A 287 4.99 11.60 -34.31
C PHE A 287 5.55 12.35 -33.09
N LEU A 288 4.80 13.32 -32.55
CA LEU A 288 5.25 14.09 -31.38
C LEU A 288 5.39 13.22 -30.11
N THR A 289 4.58 12.17 -29.98
CA THR A 289 4.67 11.26 -28.84
C THR A 289 5.97 10.46 -28.86
N THR A 290 6.35 9.95 -30.04
CA THR A 290 7.52 9.07 -30.22
C THR A 290 8.84 9.81 -30.38
N GLU A 291 8.80 11.14 -30.45
CA GLU A 291 9.94 12.03 -30.26
C GLU A 291 10.43 12.09 -28.79
N ASN A 292 9.70 11.46 -27.86
CA ASN A 292 10.11 11.30 -26.46
C ASN A 292 10.87 9.99 -26.24
N ASN A 293 11.60 9.95 -25.13
CA ASN A 293 12.28 8.74 -24.67
C ASN A 293 11.28 7.63 -24.33
N GLY A 294 11.68 6.37 -24.55
CA GLY A 294 10.87 5.21 -24.20
C GLY A 294 10.55 5.13 -22.70
N ILE A 295 9.39 4.55 -22.37
CA ILE A 295 8.98 4.27 -20.99
C ILE A 295 8.72 2.77 -20.88
N MET A 296 9.61 2.04 -20.22
CA MET A 296 9.48 0.59 -20.03
C MET A 296 8.46 0.24 -18.95
N GLN A 297 8.28 1.13 -17.97
CA GLN A 297 7.32 0.98 -16.89
C GLN A 297 6.85 2.36 -16.48
N LEU A 298 5.53 2.53 -16.32
CA LEU A 298 4.98 3.72 -15.68
C LEU A 298 5.39 3.74 -14.20
N ASN A 299 5.49 4.92 -13.59
CA ASN A 299 5.60 4.98 -12.13
C ASN A 299 4.35 4.35 -11.50
N GLU A 300 4.46 3.97 -10.24
CA GLU A 300 3.41 3.23 -9.52
C GLU A 300 2.05 3.95 -9.58
N ILE A 301 2.03 5.25 -9.28
CA ILE A 301 0.83 6.07 -9.27
C ILE A 301 0.20 6.13 -10.67
N ASP A 302 0.96 6.47 -11.71
CA ASP A 302 0.46 6.52 -13.09
C ASP A 302 -0.06 5.13 -13.52
N SER A 303 0.57 4.04 -13.08
CA SER A 303 0.13 2.66 -13.36
C SER A 303 -1.23 2.34 -12.72
N ILE A 304 -1.42 2.79 -11.48
CA ILE A 304 -2.68 2.67 -10.73
C ILE A 304 -3.77 3.49 -11.43
N LEU A 305 -3.51 4.79 -11.67
CA LEU A 305 -4.49 5.71 -12.26
C LEU A 305 -4.95 5.27 -13.65
N VAL A 306 -4.04 4.77 -14.49
CA VAL A 306 -4.38 4.29 -15.84
C VAL A 306 -5.29 3.06 -15.84
N LYS A 307 -5.22 2.24 -14.79
CA LYS A 307 -6.06 1.04 -14.64
C LYS A 307 -7.39 1.33 -13.95
N LEU A 308 -7.57 2.53 -13.39
CA LEU A 308 -8.79 2.89 -12.70
C LEU A 308 -10.00 2.84 -13.65
N ASP A 309 -11.00 2.09 -13.23
CA ASP A 309 -12.30 1.96 -13.86
C ASP A 309 -13.43 2.03 -12.82
N LYS A 310 -14.66 1.87 -13.29
CA LYS A 310 -15.83 1.99 -12.42
C LYS A 310 -15.98 0.83 -11.44
N SER A 311 -15.48 -0.36 -11.79
CA SER A 311 -15.55 -1.53 -10.93
C SER A 311 -14.65 -1.39 -9.70
N ASN A 312 -13.58 -0.59 -9.80
CA ASN A 312 -12.71 -0.32 -8.65
C ASN A 312 -13.43 0.41 -7.50
N PHE A 313 -14.58 1.06 -7.74
CA PHE A 313 -15.33 1.76 -6.68
C PHE A 313 -16.20 0.84 -5.82
N TYR A 314 -16.26 -0.45 -6.13
CA TYR A 314 -17.10 -1.43 -5.44
C TYR A 314 -16.22 -2.50 -4.79
N ASP A 315 -16.59 -2.90 -3.57
CA ASP A 315 -15.89 -3.99 -2.88
C ASP A 315 -16.22 -5.32 -3.57
N PRO A 316 -15.22 -6.11 -4.01
CA PRO A 316 -15.48 -7.43 -4.57
C PRO A 316 -15.88 -8.46 -3.50
N ASP A 317 -15.53 -8.24 -2.23
CA ASP A 317 -15.95 -9.10 -1.12
C ASP A 317 -17.17 -8.51 -0.45
N VAL A 318 -18.35 -9.02 -0.81
CA VAL A 318 -19.63 -8.45 -0.38
C VAL A 318 -20.51 -9.50 0.26
N PHE A 319 -20.53 -9.50 1.59
CA PHE A 319 -21.51 -10.24 2.38
C PHE A 319 -22.90 -9.56 2.32
N ASP A 320 -22.93 -8.22 2.29
CA ASP A 320 -24.15 -7.40 2.35
C ASP A 320 -24.61 -6.88 0.97
N GLY A 321 -24.17 -7.50 -0.13
CA GLY A 321 -24.47 -7.08 -1.51
C GLY A 321 -23.55 -5.98 -2.06
N GLU A 322 -23.77 -5.54 -3.29
CA GLU A 322 -22.86 -4.59 -3.98
C GLU A 322 -22.77 -3.23 -3.24
N GLN A 323 -21.62 -2.97 -2.63
CA GLN A 323 -21.36 -1.77 -1.84
C GLN A 323 -20.17 -0.99 -2.38
N LYS A 324 -20.28 0.34 -2.35
CA LYS A 324 -19.19 1.26 -2.71
C LYS A 324 -18.26 1.45 -1.53
N TYR A 325 -16.97 1.66 -1.82
CA TYR A 325 -16.02 2.09 -0.79
C TYR A 325 -16.42 3.43 -0.18
N LEU A 326 -16.30 3.51 1.13
CA LEU A 326 -16.59 4.72 1.88
C LEU A 326 -15.42 5.69 1.72
N VAL A 327 -15.72 6.95 1.39
CA VAL A 327 -14.69 7.99 1.20
C VAL A 327 -15.02 9.20 2.03
N SER A 328 -14.12 9.56 2.93
CA SER A 328 -14.30 10.70 3.82
C SER A 328 -13.06 11.59 3.87
N TYR A 329 -13.28 12.89 4.02
CA TYR A 329 -12.22 13.88 4.08
C TYR A 329 -12.64 15.05 4.95
N GLU A 330 -11.66 15.79 5.45
CA GLU A 330 -11.88 17.03 6.20
C GLU A 330 -11.80 18.23 5.24
N GLU A 331 -12.83 19.07 5.23
CA GLU A 331 -12.87 20.24 4.33
C GLU A 331 -11.69 21.19 4.61
N GLY A 332 -10.96 21.54 3.55
CA GLY A 332 -9.79 22.41 3.65
C GLY A 332 -8.51 21.71 4.11
N SER A 333 -8.56 20.40 4.34
CA SER A 333 -7.42 19.55 4.68
C SER A 333 -7.04 18.63 3.52
N SER A 334 -5.82 18.08 3.56
CA SER A 334 -5.40 16.95 2.73
C SER A 334 -5.75 15.60 3.36
N ASN A 335 -6.50 15.59 4.47
CA ASN A 335 -6.85 14.38 5.18
C ASN A 335 -7.91 13.60 4.41
N LEU A 336 -7.61 12.36 4.08
CA LEU A 336 -8.44 11.47 3.28
C LEU A 336 -8.43 10.07 3.89
N THR A 337 -9.62 9.49 4.00
CA THR A 337 -9.83 8.09 4.39
C THR A 337 -10.63 7.37 3.31
N VAL A 338 -10.17 6.18 2.94
CA VAL A 338 -10.88 5.23 2.07
C VAL A 338 -11.02 3.91 2.83
N GLU A 339 -12.23 3.36 2.90
CA GLU A 339 -12.52 2.23 3.79
C GLU A 339 -13.42 1.18 3.11
N SER A 340 -13.11 -0.10 3.37
CA SER A 340 -13.91 -1.24 2.93
C SER A 340 -15.29 -1.19 3.59
N PRO A 341 -16.38 -1.26 2.81
CA PRO A 341 -17.74 -1.24 3.33
C PRO A 341 -18.17 -2.60 3.90
N ASN A 342 -17.44 -3.69 3.58
CA ASN A 342 -17.82 -5.04 3.93
C ASN A 342 -17.99 -5.21 5.45
N LEU A 343 -19.07 -5.90 5.84
CA LEU A 343 -19.51 -6.11 7.22
C LEU A 343 -19.92 -4.85 8.00
N LEU A 344 -19.77 -3.63 7.46
CA LEU A 344 -20.04 -2.40 8.22
C LEU A 344 -21.52 -2.14 8.48
N ASP A 345 -22.41 -2.58 7.57
CA ASP A 345 -23.84 -2.45 7.79
C ASP A 345 -24.31 -3.40 8.90
N ASN A 346 -23.85 -4.65 8.89
CA ASN A 346 -24.11 -5.59 9.99
C ASN A 346 -23.52 -5.08 11.31
N PHE A 347 -22.26 -4.65 11.30
CA PHE A 347 -21.58 -4.04 12.45
C PHE A 347 -22.38 -2.88 13.05
N GLN A 348 -22.86 -1.96 12.21
CA GLN A 348 -23.65 -0.83 12.69
C GLN A 348 -24.98 -1.29 13.30
N ASN A 349 -25.66 -2.28 12.71
CA ASN A 349 -26.92 -2.81 13.22
C ASN A 349 -26.74 -3.51 14.59
N GLU A 350 -25.67 -4.29 14.74
CA GLU A 350 -25.32 -4.94 15.99
C GLU A 350 -24.94 -3.90 17.06
N LEU A 351 -24.12 -2.91 16.72
CA LEU A 351 -23.77 -1.81 17.63
C LEU A 351 -24.99 -1.02 18.09
N LYS A 352 -25.90 -0.68 17.18
CA LYS A 352 -27.16 0.01 17.50
C LYS A 352 -28.00 -0.83 18.46
N SER A 353 -28.13 -2.13 18.18
CA SER A 353 -28.88 -3.06 19.02
C SER A 353 -28.27 -3.20 20.42
N ALA A 354 -26.95 -3.36 20.50
CA ALA A 354 -26.20 -3.49 21.75
C ALA A 354 -26.22 -2.19 22.58
N SER A 355 -26.26 -1.04 21.91
CA SER A 355 -26.24 0.30 22.54
C SER A 355 -27.64 0.84 22.86
N GLN A 356 -28.72 0.23 22.36
CA GLN A 356 -30.09 0.69 22.60
C GLN A 356 -30.43 0.83 24.10
N PRO A 357 -30.03 -0.08 25.00
CA PRO A 357 -30.26 0.09 26.44
C PRO A 357 -29.52 1.31 27.02
N LEU A 358 -28.37 1.66 26.44
CA LEU A 358 -27.49 2.73 26.91
C LEU A 358 -28.06 4.12 26.64
N MET A 359 -28.87 4.27 25.58
CA MET A 359 -29.44 5.57 25.16
C MET A 359 -30.37 6.20 26.21
N ASN A 360 -30.96 5.38 27.08
CA ASN A 360 -31.95 5.83 28.06
C ASN A 360 -31.39 5.99 29.47
N ILE A 361 -30.07 5.89 29.66
CA ILE A 361 -29.45 5.95 30.98
C ILE A 361 -29.57 7.37 31.55
N PRO A 362 -30.32 7.58 32.66
CA PRO A 362 -30.71 8.92 33.09
C PRO A 362 -29.56 9.80 33.58
N PHE A 363 -28.46 9.21 34.06
CA PHE A 363 -27.42 10.01 34.70
C PHE A 363 -26.58 10.85 33.71
N VAL A 364 -26.60 10.51 32.41
CA VAL A 364 -25.78 11.17 31.37
C VAL A 364 -26.12 12.66 31.25
N GLN A 365 -27.40 13.02 31.36
CA GLN A 365 -27.86 14.40 31.24
C GLN A 365 -27.33 15.32 32.37
N TYR A 366 -26.96 14.75 33.52
CA TYR A 366 -26.47 15.55 34.65
C TYR A 366 -25.07 16.10 34.43
N ILE A 367 -24.27 15.50 33.54
CA ILE A 367 -22.97 16.07 33.15
C ILE A 367 -23.15 17.42 32.44
N ASP A 368 -24.11 17.51 31.52
CA ASP A 368 -24.44 18.78 30.85
C ASP A 368 -24.95 19.81 31.86
N GLN A 369 -25.76 19.38 32.84
CA GLN A 369 -26.24 20.26 33.91
C GLN A 369 -25.11 20.77 34.81
N ILE A 370 -24.15 19.91 35.16
CA ILE A 370 -22.95 20.30 35.92
C ILE A 370 -22.16 21.33 35.10
N HIS A 371 -21.90 21.05 33.83
CA HIS A 371 -21.19 21.98 32.94
C HIS A 371 -21.89 23.35 32.86
N ASN A 372 -23.21 23.35 32.63
CA ASN A 372 -24.02 24.57 32.59
C ASN A 372 -24.03 25.34 33.92
N SER A 373 -24.01 24.63 35.06
CA SER A 373 -23.92 25.26 36.39
C SER A 373 -22.56 25.93 36.61
N LEU A 374 -21.48 25.31 36.15
CA LEU A 374 -20.14 25.90 36.20
C LEU A 374 -20.03 27.11 35.28
N ASP A 375 -20.53 27.01 34.04
CA ASP A 375 -20.55 28.13 33.09
C ASP A 375 -21.37 29.31 33.62
N SER A 376 -22.50 29.02 34.29
CA SER A 376 -23.30 30.05 34.97
C SER A 376 -22.51 30.72 36.09
N THR A 377 -21.74 29.96 36.87
CA THR A 377 -20.86 30.50 37.92
C THR A 377 -19.74 31.35 37.34
N ILE A 378 -19.09 30.90 36.27
CA ILE A 378 -18.07 31.65 35.53
C ILE A 378 -18.64 32.97 35.03
N LYS A 379 -19.84 32.94 34.45
CA LYS A 379 -20.54 34.13 33.96
C LYS A 379 -20.80 35.13 35.08
N VAL A 380 -21.29 34.68 36.24
CA VAL A 380 -21.49 35.56 37.41
C VAL A 380 -20.16 36.21 37.85
N MET A 381 -19.07 35.46 37.89
CA MET A 381 -17.75 36.00 38.24
C MET A 381 -17.26 37.03 37.20
N ASP A 382 -17.46 36.76 35.91
CA ASP A 382 -17.05 37.65 34.83
C ASP A 382 -17.90 38.93 34.76
N ASP A 383 -19.22 38.81 34.94
CA ASP A 383 -20.14 39.94 35.02
C ASP A 383 -19.80 40.83 36.22
N ALA A 384 -19.59 40.23 37.40
CA ALA A 384 -19.19 40.97 38.59
C ALA A 384 -17.83 41.67 38.42
N LYS A 385 -16.86 41.00 37.81
CA LYS A 385 -15.55 41.58 37.46
C LYS A 385 -15.70 42.84 36.60
N ASN A 386 -16.58 42.80 35.61
CA ASN A 386 -16.76 43.87 34.63
C ASN A 386 -17.62 45.02 35.16
N GLU A 387 -18.78 44.71 35.72
CA GLU A 387 -19.78 45.67 36.20
C GLU A 387 -19.24 46.47 37.39
N TYR A 388 -18.64 45.77 38.37
CA TYR A 388 -18.08 46.40 39.57
C TYR A 388 -16.61 46.80 39.44
N ARG A 389 -16.03 46.62 38.25
CA ARG A 389 -14.63 46.97 37.93
C ARG A 389 -13.63 46.43 38.96
N LEU A 390 -13.82 45.19 39.43
CA LEU A 390 -13.01 44.56 40.50
C LEU A 390 -11.51 44.57 40.19
N SER A 391 -11.15 44.55 38.90
CA SER A 391 -9.77 44.66 38.39
C SER A 391 -9.05 45.95 38.80
N ARG A 392 -9.78 47.04 39.10
CA ARG A 392 -9.19 48.31 39.57
C ARG A 392 -8.82 48.29 41.04
N TYR A 393 -9.37 47.34 41.81
CA TYR A 393 -9.24 47.30 43.26
C TYR A 393 -8.30 46.19 43.76
N SER A 394 -8.14 45.09 43.01
CA SER A 394 -7.23 44.01 43.36
C SER A 394 -6.82 43.15 42.16
N THR A 395 -5.50 43.00 41.97
CA THR A 395 -4.95 42.04 41.02
C THR A 395 -5.18 40.60 41.46
N ASP A 396 -5.17 40.32 42.77
CA ASP A 396 -5.35 38.97 43.31
C ASP A 396 -6.76 38.42 43.04
N ILE A 397 -7.78 39.28 43.15
CA ILE A 397 -9.17 38.90 42.80
C ILE A 397 -9.27 38.59 41.29
N LEU A 398 -8.62 39.40 40.44
CA LEU A 398 -8.61 39.18 39.00
C LEU A 398 -7.92 37.86 38.62
N LEU A 399 -6.74 37.60 39.21
CA LEU A 399 -5.99 36.37 38.98
C LEU A 399 -6.78 35.15 39.47
N GLY A 400 -7.36 35.23 40.67
CA GLY A 400 -8.15 34.13 41.22
C GLY A 400 -9.41 33.83 40.41
N ILE A 401 -10.14 34.86 39.91
CA ILE A 401 -11.26 34.63 38.97
C ILE A 401 -10.77 33.94 37.70
N LYS A 402 -9.67 34.40 37.10
CA LYS A 402 -9.13 33.79 35.87
C LYS A 402 -8.69 32.33 36.08
N GLU A 403 -7.98 32.05 37.16
CA GLU A 403 -7.50 30.71 37.53
C GLU A 403 -8.69 29.77 37.73
N VAL A 404 -9.65 30.13 38.58
CA VAL A 404 -10.82 29.29 38.87
C VAL A 404 -11.68 29.09 37.62
N SER A 405 -11.91 30.13 36.82
CA SER A 405 -12.68 30.00 35.58
C SER A 405 -11.99 29.12 34.53
N ALA A 406 -10.66 29.19 34.41
CA ALA A 406 -9.90 28.31 33.52
C ALA A 406 -9.97 26.85 34.00
N GLU A 407 -9.78 26.64 35.31
CA GLU A 407 -9.85 25.31 35.91
C GLU A 407 -11.25 24.68 35.87
N MET A 408 -12.32 25.47 36.00
CA MET A 408 -13.70 25.00 35.87
C MET A 408 -14.04 24.56 34.44
N LYS A 409 -13.36 25.12 33.43
CA LYS A 409 -13.53 24.71 32.03
C LYS A 409 -12.81 23.40 31.70
N ASP A 410 -11.77 23.04 32.46
CA ASP A 410 -11.01 21.81 32.27
C ASP A 410 -11.41 20.71 33.26
N LEU A 411 -12.57 20.10 33.00
CA LEU A 411 -13.03 18.94 33.76
C LEU A 411 -12.52 17.60 33.19
N GLY A 412 -11.83 17.61 32.05
CA GLY A 412 -11.38 16.40 31.35
C GLY A 412 -10.41 15.54 32.16
N ASN A 413 -9.74 16.14 33.15
CA ASN A 413 -8.84 15.45 34.07
C ASN A 413 -9.55 14.67 35.20
N ILE A 414 -10.85 14.88 35.40
CA ILE A 414 -11.65 14.17 36.40
C ILE A 414 -12.11 12.85 35.78
N LYS A 415 -11.77 11.72 36.40
CA LYS A 415 -12.01 10.39 35.80
C LYS A 415 -13.49 10.14 35.55
N PHE A 416 -14.35 10.39 36.54
CA PHE A 416 -15.80 10.21 36.38
C PHE A 416 -16.35 11.07 35.23
N TYR A 417 -16.04 12.37 35.22
CA TYR A 417 -16.50 13.30 34.18
C TYR A 417 -16.04 12.86 32.78
N ARG A 418 -14.77 12.49 32.64
CA ARG A 418 -14.20 12.00 31.38
C ARG A 418 -14.89 10.73 30.90
N TYR A 419 -15.11 9.77 31.78
CA TYR A 419 -15.77 8.51 31.41
C TYR A 419 -17.21 8.73 30.97
N VAL A 420 -17.99 9.56 31.67
CA VAL A 420 -19.36 9.86 31.25
C VAL A 420 -19.40 10.66 29.95
N THR A 421 -18.46 11.59 29.75
CA THR A 421 -18.32 12.33 28.49
C THR A 421 -17.99 11.39 27.32
N ASN A 422 -17.02 10.49 27.50
CA ASN A 422 -16.68 9.49 26.48
C ASN A 422 -17.87 8.57 26.19
N PHE A 423 -18.62 8.17 27.23
CA PHE A 423 -19.82 7.34 27.09
C PHE A 423 -20.89 8.04 26.26
N LYS A 424 -21.16 9.32 26.56
CA LYS A 424 -22.07 10.15 25.78
C LYS A 424 -21.62 10.26 24.32
N ASN A 425 -20.35 10.57 24.08
CA ASN A 425 -19.79 10.68 22.73
C ASN A 425 -19.93 9.38 21.94
N PHE A 426 -19.75 8.22 22.58
CA PHE A 426 -19.98 6.92 21.96
C PHE A 426 -21.45 6.74 21.56
N VAL A 427 -22.38 6.95 22.50
CA VAL A 427 -23.82 6.80 22.26
C VAL A 427 -24.30 7.73 21.13
N ASP A 428 -23.81 8.97 21.10
CA ASP A 428 -24.16 9.95 20.06
C ASP A 428 -23.66 9.53 18.66
N LYS A 429 -22.51 8.85 18.59
CA LYS A 429 -21.89 8.40 17.33
C LYS A 429 -22.52 7.13 16.76
N VAL A 430 -22.88 6.16 17.60
CA VAL A 430 -23.38 4.82 17.18
C VAL A 430 -24.54 4.91 16.17
N ASN A 431 -25.38 5.93 16.26
CA ASN A 431 -26.54 6.07 15.38
C ASN A 431 -26.20 6.46 13.93
N ASN A 432 -25.11 7.19 13.74
CA ASN A 432 -24.81 7.86 12.47
C ASN A 432 -23.48 7.43 11.85
N GLU A 433 -22.64 6.72 12.59
CA GLU A 433 -21.35 6.26 12.12
C GLU A 433 -21.35 4.75 11.92
N LYS A 434 -20.78 4.30 10.81
CA LYS A 434 -20.56 2.87 10.52
C LYS A 434 -19.10 2.55 10.22
N ARG A 435 -18.27 3.55 9.98
CA ARG A 435 -16.85 3.40 9.70
C ARG A 435 -16.12 2.80 10.89
N LEU A 436 -15.44 1.69 10.67
CA LEU A 436 -14.56 1.05 11.63
C LEU A 436 -13.36 1.94 11.96
N SER A 437 -12.83 2.69 10.98
CA SER A 437 -11.76 3.69 11.20
C SER A 437 -12.12 4.73 12.27
N VAL A 438 -13.40 5.06 12.42
CA VAL A 438 -13.90 6.01 13.43
C VAL A 438 -14.38 5.28 14.70
N MET A 439 -15.10 4.17 14.56
CA MET A 439 -15.76 3.51 15.68
C MET A 439 -14.82 2.65 16.51
N LYS A 440 -13.81 2.00 15.90
CA LYS A 440 -12.84 1.17 16.63
C LYS A 440 -12.17 1.92 17.79
N PRO A 441 -11.51 3.09 17.58
CA PRO A 441 -10.87 3.80 18.69
C PRO A 441 -11.90 4.28 19.73
N VAL A 442 -13.10 4.69 19.30
CA VAL A 442 -14.16 5.14 20.23
C VAL A 442 -14.65 3.97 21.11
N ILE A 443 -14.76 2.77 20.55
CA ILE A 443 -15.14 1.56 21.28
C ILE A 443 -14.03 1.14 22.25
N GLU A 444 -12.79 1.05 21.78
CA GLU A 444 -11.64 0.69 22.62
C GLU A 444 -11.46 1.67 23.80
N ASP A 445 -11.69 2.97 23.55
CA ASP A 445 -11.66 4.01 24.57
C ASP A 445 -12.80 3.90 25.59
N ILE A 446 -13.92 3.24 25.28
CA ILE A 446 -15.12 3.20 26.14
C ILE A 446 -15.36 1.88 26.85
N LEU A 447 -14.86 0.74 26.35
CA LEU A 447 -15.08 -0.57 26.96
C LEU A 447 -14.62 -0.62 28.44
N ASN A 448 -13.37 -0.21 28.72
CA ASN A 448 -12.84 -0.17 30.09
C ASN A 448 -13.56 0.87 30.98
N PRO A 449 -13.83 2.10 30.51
CA PRO A 449 -14.66 3.04 31.27
C PRO A 449 -16.07 2.56 31.57
N MET A 450 -16.74 1.80 30.69
CA MET A 450 -18.10 1.31 30.94
C MET A 450 -18.15 0.39 32.17
N ASP A 451 -17.22 -0.54 32.31
CA ASP A 451 -17.12 -1.39 33.50
C ASP A 451 -16.85 -0.57 34.76
N THR A 452 -15.97 0.44 34.64
CA THR A 452 -15.65 1.33 35.75
C THR A 452 -16.85 2.19 36.16
N LEU A 453 -17.60 2.71 35.19
CA LEU A 453 -18.83 3.46 35.42
C LEU A 453 -19.90 2.56 36.05
N ALA A 454 -20.09 1.34 35.55
CA ALA A 454 -21.04 0.38 36.12
C ALA A 454 -20.72 0.08 37.58
N ALA A 455 -19.45 -0.17 37.91
CA ALA A 455 -19.01 -0.38 39.29
C ALA A 455 -19.32 0.85 40.18
N ARG A 456 -19.03 2.05 39.68
CA ARG A 456 -19.27 3.32 40.38
C ARG A 456 -20.75 3.63 40.57
N ILE A 457 -21.61 3.30 39.60
CA ILE A 457 -23.06 3.44 39.72
C ILE A 457 -23.59 2.53 40.84
N LYS A 458 -23.11 1.28 40.91
CA LYS A 458 -23.48 0.33 41.96
C LYS A 458 -23.07 0.80 43.36
N THR A 459 -21.89 1.40 43.49
CA THR A 459 -21.38 1.92 44.77
C THR A 459 -21.78 3.36 45.05
N LYS A 460 -22.44 4.02 44.10
CA LYS A 460 -22.71 5.47 44.09
C LYS A 460 -21.46 6.34 44.26
N ASP A 461 -20.34 5.87 43.75
CA ASP A 461 -19.04 6.52 43.89
C ASP A 461 -18.79 7.57 42.79
N VAL A 462 -18.91 8.83 43.18
CA VAL A 462 -18.52 10.02 42.41
C VAL A 462 -17.51 10.87 43.19
N SER A 463 -16.68 10.23 44.01
CA SER A 463 -15.78 10.90 44.97
C SER A 463 -14.82 11.89 44.32
N ASP A 464 -14.22 11.54 43.18
CA ASP A 464 -13.29 12.41 42.43
C ASP A 464 -13.98 13.67 41.88
N LEU A 465 -15.23 13.53 41.42
CA LEU A 465 -16.04 14.68 41.00
C LEU A 465 -16.40 15.57 42.20
N VAL A 466 -16.83 14.96 43.32
CA VAL A 466 -17.18 15.69 44.55
C VAL A 466 -15.97 16.41 45.13
N GLU A 467 -14.81 15.77 45.17
CA GLU A 467 -13.55 16.39 45.62
C GLU A 467 -13.22 17.63 44.79
N ARG A 468 -13.36 17.53 43.47
CA ARG A 468 -13.14 18.68 42.59
C ARG A 468 -14.17 19.79 42.79
N MET A 469 -15.45 19.45 43.00
CA MET A 469 -16.46 20.46 43.32
C MET A 469 -16.20 21.15 44.66
N ASN A 470 -15.75 20.40 45.68
CA ASN A 470 -15.35 20.97 46.98
C ASN A 470 -14.15 21.91 46.87
N TYR A 471 -13.19 21.58 45.99
CA TYR A 471 -12.08 22.47 45.66
C TYR A 471 -12.59 23.79 45.05
N PHE A 472 -13.51 23.73 44.09
CA PHE A 472 -14.10 24.93 43.48
C PHE A 472 -14.96 25.75 44.45
N ASP A 473 -15.74 25.11 45.32
CA ASP A 473 -16.48 25.80 46.38
C ASP A 473 -15.53 26.52 47.34
N THR A 474 -14.43 25.87 47.73
CA THR A 474 -13.40 26.50 48.58
C THR A 474 -12.79 27.72 47.90
N LYS A 475 -12.44 27.62 46.63
CA LYS A 475 -11.86 28.73 45.85
C LYS A 475 -12.86 29.88 45.66
N THR A 476 -14.13 29.60 45.37
CA THR A 476 -15.16 30.64 45.24
C THR A 476 -15.46 31.32 46.59
N LYS A 477 -15.48 30.59 47.71
CA LYS A 477 -15.56 31.17 49.06
C LYS A 477 -14.36 32.04 49.43
N GLN A 478 -13.16 31.64 49.00
CA GLN A 478 -11.94 32.44 49.16
C GLN A 478 -12.05 33.75 48.37
N LEU A 479 -12.55 33.71 47.14
CA LEU A 479 -12.80 34.91 46.33
C LEU A 479 -13.85 35.83 46.96
N ASP A 480 -14.98 35.29 47.43
CA ASP A 480 -16.00 36.05 48.16
C ASP A 480 -15.38 36.73 49.40
N SER A 481 -14.57 36.00 50.17
CA SER A 481 -13.87 36.52 51.35
C SER A 481 -12.86 37.61 51.01
N LEU A 482 -12.12 37.45 49.91
CA LEU A 482 -11.19 38.46 49.41
C LEU A 482 -11.94 39.74 49.02
N ILE A 483 -13.09 39.64 48.36
CA ILE A 483 -13.91 40.80 48.00
C ILE A 483 -14.42 41.51 49.27
N GLN A 484 -14.99 40.76 50.22
CA GLN A 484 -15.56 41.34 51.44
C GLN A 484 -14.50 41.96 52.36
N ASN A 485 -13.32 41.34 52.47
CA ASN A 485 -12.26 41.79 53.39
C ASN A 485 -11.28 42.80 52.76
N ASN A 486 -11.36 43.09 51.46
CA ASN A 486 -10.44 44.02 50.82
C ASN A 486 -10.79 45.48 51.13
N ASN A 487 -9.91 46.17 51.86
CA ASN A 487 -10.10 47.57 52.26
C ASN A 487 -10.10 48.57 51.09
N LYS A 488 -9.64 48.17 49.89
CA LYS A 488 -9.64 49.01 48.69
C LYS A 488 -10.99 49.03 47.95
N ILE A 489 -11.88 48.09 48.24
CA ILE A 489 -13.21 48.01 47.60
C ILE A 489 -14.21 48.83 48.43
N PRO A 490 -14.95 49.80 47.84
CA PRO A 490 -15.97 50.55 48.55
C PRO A 490 -17.07 49.65 49.13
N ALA A 491 -17.56 49.96 50.34
CA ALA A 491 -18.58 49.15 51.02
C ALA A 491 -19.88 48.97 50.22
N ARG A 492 -20.25 49.96 49.38
CA ARG A 492 -21.39 49.85 48.45
C ARG A 492 -21.15 48.76 47.40
N VAL A 493 -19.97 48.76 46.79
CA VAL A 493 -19.58 47.75 45.79
C VAL A 493 -19.55 46.36 46.42
N LYS A 494 -19.00 46.21 47.62
CA LYS A 494 -18.98 44.91 48.34
C LYS A 494 -20.37 44.32 48.59
N ARG A 495 -21.38 45.17 48.83
CA ARG A 495 -22.77 44.75 49.06
C ARG A 495 -23.46 44.35 47.77
N ASP A 496 -23.13 45.02 46.67
CA ASP A 496 -23.79 44.84 45.39
C ASP A 496 -23.18 43.66 44.59
N VAL A 497 -21.92 43.28 44.86
CA VAL A 497 -21.29 42.10 44.23
C VAL A 497 -22.01 40.82 44.68
N PRO A 498 -22.54 40.00 43.74
CA PRO A 498 -23.18 38.73 44.08
C PRO A 498 -22.15 37.73 44.64
N SER A 499 -22.61 36.85 45.54
CA SER A 499 -21.76 35.78 46.06
C SER A 499 -21.50 34.72 44.98
N PHE A 500 -20.22 34.48 44.70
CA PHE A 500 -19.79 33.46 43.74
C PHE A 500 -20.06 32.07 44.28
N SER A 501 -19.80 31.85 45.58
CA SER A 501 -20.07 30.56 46.22
C SER A 501 -21.57 30.24 46.23
N ALA A 502 -22.45 31.21 46.47
CA ALA A 502 -23.90 31.00 46.39
C ALA A 502 -24.37 30.56 45.00
N SER A 503 -23.77 31.12 43.94
CA SER A 503 -24.06 30.73 42.55
C SER A 503 -23.54 29.32 42.23
N PHE A 504 -22.41 28.92 42.83
CA PHE A 504 -21.81 27.61 42.67
C PHE A 504 -22.58 26.48 43.36
N GLN A 505 -23.25 26.75 44.50
CA GLN A 505 -23.89 25.73 45.33
C GLN A 505 -24.92 24.84 44.59
N ASN A 506 -25.52 25.34 43.51
CA ASN A 506 -26.44 24.57 42.66
C ASN A 506 -25.81 23.27 42.10
N VAL A 507 -24.48 23.20 41.95
CA VAL A 507 -23.81 21.99 41.44
C VAL A 507 -23.99 20.80 42.38
N TYR A 508 -24.11 21.03 43.70
CA TYR A 508 -24.27 19.96 44.67
C TYR A 508 -25.65 19.31 44.59
N SER A 509 -26.71 20.08 44.35
CA SER A 509 -28.04 19.49 44.15
C SER A 509 -28.06 18.63 42.89
N ILE A 510 -27.42 19.08 41.81
CA ILE A 510 -27.28 18.32 40.56
C ILE A 510 -26.54 17.00 40.81
N ILE A 511 -25.46 17.01 41.60
CA ILE A 511 -24.70 15.79 41.96
C ILE A 511 -25.53 14.84 42.83
N GLU A 512 -26.28 15.34 43.81
CA GLU A 512 -27.13 14.49 44.65
C GLU A 512 -28.31 13.89 43.87
N GLU A 513 -28.90 14.65 42.95
CA GLU A 513 -29.90 14.13 42.01
C GLU A 513 -29.30 13.06 41.09
N MET A 514 -28.10 13.29 40.55
CA MET A 514 -27.37 12.31 39.75
C MET A 514 -27.12 11.01 40.55
N LYS A 515 -26.60 11.09 41.78
CA LYS A 515 -26.42 9.92 42.67
C LYS A 515 -27.73 9.21 43.00
N SER A 516 -28.82 9.96 43.08
CA SER A 516 -30.15 9.42 43.34
C SER A 516 -30.72 8.71 42.10
N SER A 517 -30.34 9.14 40.90
CA SER A 517 -30.70 8.50 39.63
C SER A 517 -29.96 7.18 39.39
N PHE A 518 -28.86 6.91 40.09
CA PHE A 518 -28.09 5.68 39.94
C PHE A 518 -28.90 4.45 40.32
N ASN A 519 -29.00 3.53 39.37
CA ASN A 519 -29.73 2.28 39.47
C ASN A 519 -28.81 1.10 39.16
N ALA A 520 -28.92 0.03 39.94
CA ALA A 520 -28.14 -1.19 39.73
C ALA A 520 -28.49 -1.88 38.39
N ALA A 521 -29.75 -1.78 37.94
CA ALA A 521 -30.15 -2.35 36.66
C ALA A 521 -29.45 -1.67 35.47
N ASP A 522 -29.27 -0.35 35.52
CA ASP A 522 -28.56 0.40 34.48
C ASP A 522 -27.08 0.00 34.44
N ALA A 523 -26.47 -0.23 35.61
CA ALA A 523 -25.10 -0.74 35.69
C ALA A 523 -24.96 -2.16 35.13
N ASP A 524 -25.94 -3.04 35.37
CA ASP A 524 -25.96 -4.38 34.78
C ASP A 524 -26.16 -4.32 33.26
N GLN A 525 -26.99 -3.39 32.77
CA GLN A 525 -27.14 -3.12 31.33
C GLN A 525 -25.83 -2.61 30.70
N MET A 526 -25.09 -1.71 31.36
CA MET A 526 -23.79 -1.25 30.86
C MET A 526 -22.81 -2.40 30.69
N VAL A 527 -22.69 -3.30 31.68
CA VAL A 527 -21.79 -4.46 31.59
C VAL A 527 -22.24 -5.44 30.50
N ALA A 528 -23.55 -5.68 30.35
CA ALA A 528 -24.08 -6.54 29.31
C ALA A 528 -23.83 -5.95 27.91
N SER A 529 -24.15 -4.67 27.71
CA SER A 529 -23.91 -3.96 26.46
C SER A 529 -22.44 -3.88 26.10
N ALA A 530 -21.53 -3.67 27.06
CA ALA A 530 -20.09 -3.65 26.80
C ALA A 530 -19.61 -4.96 26.14
N LYS A 531 -20.08 -6.11 26.64
CA LYS A 531 -19.75 -7.42 26.05
C LYS A 531 -20.28 -7.60 24.63
N GLU A 532 -21.52 -7.17 24.38
CA GLU A 532 -22.10 -7.26 23.03
C GLU A 532 -21.46 -6.28 22.06
N ILE A 533 -21.05 -5.08 22.52
CA ILE A 533 -20.29 -4.11 21.73
C ILE A 533 -18.91 -4.65 21.37
N GLU A 534 -18.19 -5.22 22.36
CA GLU A 534 -16.89 -5.86 22.13
C GLU A 534 -17.03 -7.03 21.15
N LYS A 535 -18.07 -7.86 21.33
CA LYS A 535 -18.37 -8.97 20.43
C LYS A 535 -18.62 -8.49 19.00
N ALA A 536 -19.47 -7.47 18.79
CA ALA A 536 -19.75 -6.93 17.46
C ALA A 536 -18.48 -6.39 16.77
N LEU A 537 -17.60 -5.72 17.53
CA LEU A 537 -16.30 -5.26 17.03
C LEU A 537 -15.40 -6.45 16.63
N LEU A 538 -15.29 -7.47 17.48
CA LEU A 538 -14.47 -8.65 17.21
C LEU A 538 -15.01 -9.49 16.04
N GLU A 539 -16.33 -9.62 15.90
CA GLU A 539 -16.93 -10.32 14.76
C GLU A 539 -16.66 -9.59 13.44
N THR A 540 -16.64 -8.26 13.46
CA THR A 540 -16.28 -7.45 12.28
C THR A 540 -14.79 -7.56 11.93
N LEU A 541 -13.91 -7.57 12.95
CA LEU A 541 -12.46 -7.68 12.76
C LEU A 541 -12.01 -9.08 12.34
N ASN A 542 -12.65 -10.14 12.87
CA ASN A 542 -12.28 -11.53 12.58
C ASN A 542 -12.97 -12.08 11.31
N GLY A 543 -13.95 -11.36 10.77
CA GLY A 543 -14.72 -11.80 9.61
C GLY A 543 -15.88 -12.75 9.94
N GLN A 544 -16.72 -12.97 8.94
CA GLN A 544 -17.88 -13.86 9.01
C GLN A 544 -17.77 -15.01 8.02
N ASN A 545 -18.24 -16.19 8.43
CA ASN A 545 -18.20 -17.39 7.59
C ASN A 545 -19.56 -17.64 6.91
N GLU A 546 -19.58 -17.67 5.58
CA GLU A 546 -20.72 -18.12 4.78
C GLU A 546 -20.57 -19.61 4.46
N THR A 547 -21.62 -20.42 4.64
CA THR A 547 -21.60 -21.82 4.21
C THR A 547 -21.74 -21.92 2.69
N VAL A 548 -20.67 -22.34 2.03
CA VAL A 548 -20.61 -22.56 0.58
C VAL A 548 -20.49 -24.05 0.27
N HIS A 549 -21.05 -24.47 -0.86
CA HIS A 549 -20.97 -25.86 -1.32
C HIS A 549 -21.37 -26.91 -0.25
N TYR A 550 -22.44 -26.60 0.51
CA TYR A 550 -23.09 -27.43 1.56
C TYR A 550 -22.28 -27.73 2.83
N VAL A 551 -20.96 -27.86 2.75
CA VAL A 551 -20.11 -28.30 3.87
C VAL A 551 -18.84 -27.49 4.06
N PHE A 552 -18.56 -26.54 3.16
CA PHE A 552 -17.40 -25.66 3.25
C PHE A 552 -17.83 -24.28 3.71
N SER A 553 -16.89 -23.51 4.24
CA SER A 553 -17.10 -22.12 4.61
C SER A 553 -16.20 -21.23 3.76
N LYS A 554 -16.72 -20.07 3.39
CA LYS A 554 -15.97 -18.94 2.82
C LYS A 554 -15.93 -17.84 3.88
N SER A 555 -14.75 -17.30 4.16
CA SER A 555 -14.57 -16.14 5.05
C SER A 555 -14.83 -14.86 4.27
N HIS A 556 -15.58 -13.96 4.88
CA HIS A 556 -15.78 -12.58 4.45
C HIS A 556 -15.19 -11.67 5.51
N GLU A 557 -14.34 -10.74 5.12
CA GLU A 557 -13.58 -9.91 6.07
C GLU A 557 -13.67 -8.43 5.69
N ASN A 558 -13.64 -7.54 6.69
CA ASN A 558 -13.39 -6.14 6.41
C ASN A 558 -11.91 -5.98 6.06
N HIS A 559 -11.62 -5.61 4.81
CA HIS A 559 -10.24 -5.55 4.32
C HIS A 559 -9.44 -4.32 4.80
N GLY A 560 -10.04 -3.51 5.68
CA GLY A 560 -9.44 -2.38 6.35
C GLY A 560 -9.72 -1.03 5.70
N TYR A 561 -8.86 -0.06 6.01
CA TYR A 561 -8.90 1.30 5.53
C TYR A 561 -7.49 1.87 5.26
N ILE A 562 -7.46 2.94 4.45
CA ILE A 562 -6.31 3.81 4.22
C ILE A 562 -6.66 5.18 4.79
N GLU A 563 -5.90 5.66 5.77
CA GLU A 563 -6.05 6.99 6.38
C GLU A 563 -4.76 7.78 6.22
N ASN A 564 -4.82 8.90 5.49
CA ASN A 564 -3.67 9.80 5.27
C ASN A 564 -2.41 9.08 4.74
N GLY A 565 -2.63 8.05 3.93
CA GLY A 565 -1.58 7.21 3.32
C GLY A 565 -1.11 6.05 4.21
N GLN A 566 -1.61 5.94 5.44
CA GLN A 566 -1.36 4.80 6.32
C GLN A 566 -2.41 3.73 6.07
N LYS A 567 -1.96 2.52 5.74
CA LYS A 567 -2.82 1.36 5.52
C LYS A 567 -2.93 0.56 6.81
N SER A 568 -4.15 0.33 7.26
CA SER A 568 -4.45 -0.44 8.49
C SER A 568 -3.82 -1.83 8.50
N TRP A 569 -3.78 -2.52 7.36
CA TRP A 569 -3.21 -3.86 7.22
C TRP A 569 -1.67 -3.91 7.07
N GLU A 570 -0.98 -2.77 7.02
CA GLU A 570 0.49 -2.73 7.08
C GLU A 570 1.02 -2.52 8.51
N ALA A 571 0.12 -2.26 9.47
CA ALA A 571 0.45 -2.00 10.88
C ALA A 571 0.26 -3.22 11.79
N GLU A 572 -0.34 -4.31 11.28
CA GLU A 572 -0.51 -5.61 11.94
C GLU A 572 0.67 -6.54 11.62
#